data_AF-A0A2W4SVR6-F1
#
_entry.id   AF-A0A2W4SVR6-F1
#
_cell.length_a   1.000
_cell.length_b   1.000
_cell.length_c   1.000
_cell.angle_alpha   90.00
_cell.angle_beta   90.00
_cell.angle_gamma   90.00
#
_symmetry.space_group_name_H-M   'P 1'
#
loop_
_entity.id
_entity.type
_entity.pdbx_description
1 polymer ?
#
loop_
_entity_poly.entity_id
_entity_poly.type
_entity_poly.pdbx_seq_one_letter_code
_entity_poly.pdbx_strand_id
1 'polypeptide(L)'
;MAADSDALERRIAKLESQLASLTALISATPSGTLSIMAPGGITIAAGGTLALVAGSQLNATAGSIASVTAGTRIRLTGGQEIALDSRQCNLSATVALSLNSDQSFAVKALKDLTIQTGKKLTIEAADAVAIKTGGASLEMKKDGTVDLEGRDVSLKASSKINVKASADVVIKGSKIRQN
;
A
#
# COMPACT_ATOMS: atom_id res chain seq x y z
N MET A 1 -44.08 11.70 57.12
CA MET A 1 -44.52 10.95 55.92
C MET A 1 -44.55 11.83 54.66
N ALA A 2 -45.25 12.97 54.62
CA ALA A 2 -45.29 13.83 53.42
C ALA A 2 -43.92 14.39 52.98
N ALA A 3 -43.15 14.95 53.91
CA ALA A 3 -41.82 15.51 53.62
C ALA A 3 -40.79 14.47 53.12
N ASP A 4 -40.99 13.20 53.45
CA ASP A 4 -40.12 12.09 53.05
C ASP A 4 -40.48 11.60 51.64
N SER A 5 -41.78 11.64 51.28
CA SER A 5 -42.27 11.37 49.92
C SER A 5 -41.76 12.39 48.90
N ASP A 6 -41.85 13.68 49.23
CA ASP A 6 -41.38 14.77 48.35
C ASP A 6 -39.86 14.67 48.09
N ALA A 7 -39.10 14.26 49.11
CA ALA A 7 -37.66 14.05 48.99
C ALA A 7 -37.33 12.86 48.07
N LEU A 8 -38.11 11.78 48.15
CA LEU A 8 -37.98 10.61 47.28
C LEU A 8 -38.35 10.95 45.83
N GLU A 9 -39.45 11.66 45.58
CA GLU A 9 -39.87 12.07 44.23
C GLU A 9 -38.81 12.93 43.54
N ARG A 10 -38.24 13.91 44.26
CA ARG A 10 -37.13 14.73 43.72
C ARG A 10 -35.91 13.91 43.38
N ARG A 11 -35.60 12.89 44.20
CA ARG A 11 -34.46 11.99 43.94
C ARG A 11 -34.70 11.11 42.72
N ILE A 12 -35.92 10.61 42.54
CA ILE A 12 -36.32 9.80 41.38
C ILE A 12 -36.18 10.64 40.10
N ALA A 13 -36.76 11.84 40.05
CA ALA A 13 -36.69 12.71 38.88
C ALA A 13 -35.24 13.05 38.48
N LYS A 14 -34.36 13.27 39.46
CA LYS A 14 -32.93 13.49 39.21
C LYS A 14 -32.26 12.25 38.62
N LEU A 15 -32.52 11.05 39.16
CA LEU A 15 -31.96 9.81 38.65
C LEU A 15 -32.45 9.49 37.24
N GLU A 16 -33.73 9.73 36.95
CA GLU A 16 -34.30 9.55 35.60
C GLU A 16 -33.64 10.50 34.59
N SER A 17 -33.40 11.76 34.96
CA SER A 17 -32.68 12.72 34.12
C SER A 17 -31.22 12.31 33.88
N GLN A 18 -30.53 11.82 34.91
CA GLN A 18 -29.16 11.31 34.78
C GLN A 18 -29.10 10.05 33.91
N LEU A 19 -30.05 9.13 34.09
CA LEU A 19 -30.15 7.91 33.30
C LEU A 19 -30.47 8.21 31.84
N ALA A 20 -31.37 9.17 31.57
CA ALA A 20 -31.67 9.62 30.22
C ALA A 20 -30.42 10.20 29.54
N SER A 21 -29.68 11.03 30.27
CA SER A 21 -28.42 11.61 29.78
C SER A 21 -27.36 10.55 29.51
N LEU A 22 -27.23 9.54 30.38
CA LEU A 22 -26.30 8.42 30.17
C LEU A 22 -26.73 7.54 29.00
N THR A 23 -28.02 7.22 28.89
CA THR A 23 -28.56 6.37 27.81
C THR A 23 -28.42 7.04 26.44
N ALA A 24 -28.41 8.38 26.40
CA ALA A 24 -28.10 9.14 25.19
C ALA A 24 -26.64 8.98 24.73
N LEU A 25 -25.71 8.69 25.66
CA LEU A 25 -24.29 8.48 25.37
C LEU A 25 -23.94 7.00 25.17
N ILE A 26 -24.51 6.11 25.98
CA ILE A 26 -24.23 4.67 25.98
C ILE A 26 -25.56 3.92 26.05
N SER A 27 -25.90 3.18 24.99
CA SER A 27 -27.13 2.40 24.95
C SER A 27 -26.88 0.97 24.49
N ALA A 28 -27.53 0.02 25.14
CA ALA A 28 -27.65 -1.36 24.65
C ALA A 28 -29.01 -1.50 23.96
N THR A 29 -29.04 -1.92 22.70
CA THR A 29 -30.30 -2.14 21.98
C THR A 29 -30.87 -3.53 22.32
N PRO A 30 -32.18 -3.76 22.12
CA PRO A 30 -32.78 -5.10 22.26
C PRO A 30 -32.15 -6.14 21.34
N SER A 31 -31.50 -5.72 20.25
CA SER A 31 -30.72 -6.57 19.35
C SER A 31 -29.34 -6.96 19.89
N GLY A 32 -28.98 -6.52 21.11
CA GLY A 32 -27.70 -6.80 21.74
C GLY A 32 -26.55 -5.88 21.32
N THR A 33 -26.81 -4.82 20.56
CA THR A 33 -25.77 -3.87 20.14
C THR A 33 -25.49 -2.88 21.26
N LEU A 34 -24.22 -2.71 21.62
CA LEU A 34 -23.77 -1.59 22.44
C LEU A 34 -23.38 -0.41 21.53
N SER A 35 -24.06 0.72 21.69
CA SER A 35 -23.77 1.97 21.00
C SER A 35 -23.15 2.97 21.95
N ILE A 36 -22.04 3.60 21.55
CA ILE A 36 -21.40 4.69 22.29
C ILE A 36 -21.36 5.91 21.38
N MET A 37 -22.12 6.94 21.73
CA MET A 37 -22.25 8.20 20.99
C MET A 37 -21.73 9.34 21.86
N ALA A 38 -20.55 9.87 21.56
CA ALA A 38 -19.98 11.00 22.28
C ALA A 38 -19.65 12.14 21.29
N PRO A 39 -20.51 13.17 21.18
CA PRO A 39 -20.30 14.30 20.25
C PRO A 39 -18.97 15.04 20.46
N GLY A 40 -18.45 15.04 21.68
CA GLY A 40 -17.14 15.61 22.02
C GLY A 40 -15.95 14.67 21.81
N GLY A 41 -16.18 13.41 21.39
CA GLY A 41 -15.15 12.40 21.20
C GLY A 41 -15.06 11.35 22.32
N ILE A 42 -14.26 10.32 22.06
CA ILE A 42 -13.97 9.20 22.98
C ILE A 42 -12.46 9.05 23.06
N THR A 43 -11.91 8.91 24.27
CA THR A 43 -10.50 8.54 24.48
C THR A 43 -10.43 7.20 25.21
N ILE A 44 -9.65 6.26 24.68
CA ILE A 44 -9.41 4.95 25.27
C ILE A 44 -7.92 4.81 25.50
N ALA A 45 -7.50 4.66 26.76
CA ALA A 45 -6.11 4.47 27.14
C ALA A 45 -5.99 3.18 27.97
N ALA A 46 -4.98 2.37 27.65
CA ALA A 46 -4.64 1.17 28.40
C ALA A 46 -3.14 1.22 28.75
N GLY A 47 -2.80 0.97 30.02
CA GLY A 47 -1.40 0.84 30.45
C GLY A 47 -0.74 -0.47 29.99
N GLY A 48 -1.56 -1.44 29.57
CA GLY A 48 -1.14 -2.69 28.95
C GLY A 48 -1.73 -2.84 27.54
N THR A 49 -2.14 -4.05 27.18
CA THR A 49 -2.72 -4.34 25.86
C THR A 49 -4.17 -3.86 25.76
N LEU A 50 -4.49 -3.17 24.67
CA LEU A 50 -5.86 -2.96 24.21
C LEU A 50 -6.12 -3.89 23.01
N ALA A 51 -7.03 -4.85 23.16
CA ALA A 51 -7.41 -5.80 22.10
C ALA A 51 -8.81 -5.50 21.58
N LEU A 52 -8.96 -5.43 20.25
CA LEU A 52 -10.23 -5.29 19.56
C LEU A 52 -10.40 -6.50 18.66
N VAL A 53 -11.38 -7.35 18.96
CA VAL A 53 -11.60 -8.62 18.26
C VAL A 53 -13.06 -8.68 17.81
N ALA A 54 -13.27 -8.96 16.53
CA ALA A 54 -14.59 -9.17 15.96
C ALA A 54 -14.63 -10.53 15.26
N GLY A 55 -15.69 -11.31 15.50
CA GLY A 55 -15.83 -12.66 14.91
C GLY A 55 -16.17 -12.67 13.43
N SER A 56 -16.69 -11.56 12.89
CA SER A 56 -17.04 -11.42 11.48
C SER A 56 -16.30 -10.24 10.84
N GLN A 57 -16.56 -9.02 11.32
CA GLN A 57 -16.01 -7.80 10.72
C GLN A 57 -15.72 -6.74 11.78
N LEU A 58 -14.64 -5.98 11.57
CA LEU A 58 -14.30 -4.78 12.32
C LEU A 58 -14.24 -3.61 11.32
N ASN A 59 -15.21 -2.69 11.39
CA ASN A 59 -15.26 -1.51 10.54
C ASN A 59 -14.78 -0.27 11.31
N ALA A 60 -13.92 0.53 10.70
CA ALA A 60 -13.45 1.80 11.25
C ALA A 60 -13.49 2.89 10.17
N THR A 61 -14.29 3.92 10.40
CA THR A 61 -14.48 5.03 9.46
C THR A 61 -14.10 6.33 10.15
N ALA A 62 -13.25 7.14 9.52
CA ALA A 62 -12.89 8.47 10.00
C ALA A 62 -13.30 9.52 8.95
N GLY A 63 -13.94 10.61 9.40
CA GLY A 63 -14.35 11.70 8.51
C GLY A 63 -13.21 12.59 8.01
N SER A 64 -12.02 12.49 8.60
CA SER A 64 -10.85 13.27 8.18
C SER A 64 -9.58 12.43 8.16
N ILE A 65 -9.11 11.95 9.32
CA ILE A 65 -7.86 11.20 9.43
C ILE A 65 -8.06 10.00 10.34
N ALA A 66 -7.60 8.84 9.89
CA ALA A 66 -7.34 7.67 10.73
C ALA A 66 -5.83 7.53 10.88
N SER A 67 -5.24 8.02 11.97
CA SER A 67 -3.80 7.92 12.22
C SER A 67 -3.49 6.68 13.05
N VAL A 68 -2.41 5.99 12.67
CA VAL A 68 -1.87 4.85 13.42
C VAL A 68 -0.38 5.09 13.59
N THR A 69 0.05 5.20 14.85
CA THR A 69 1.45 5.42 15.21
C THR A 69 1.87 4.33 16.17
N ALA A 70 3.00 3.68 15.89
CA ALA A 70 3.58 2.67 16.77
C ALA A 70 5.06 2.98 17.03
N GLY A 71 5.50 2.82 18.28
CA GLY A 71 6.91 3.03 18.64
C GLY A 71 7.86 1.96 18.10
N THR A 72 7.35 0.78 17.72
CA THR A 72 8.18 -0.33 17.25
C THR A 72 7.72 -0.89 15.91
N ARG A 73 6.44 -1.27 15.78
CA ARG A 73 5.94 -1.93 14.57
C ARG A 73 4.43 -1.75 14.43
N ILE A 74 4.00 -1.51 13.19
CA ILE A 74 2.64 -1.77 12.73
C ILE A 74 2.70 -3.06 11.91
N ARG A 75 1.88 -4.07 12.26
CA ARG A 75 1.76 -5.31 11.48
C ARG A 75 0.34 -5.40 10.95
N LEU A 76 0.21 -5.52 9.63
CA LEU A 76 -1.04 -5.82 8.95
C LEU A 76 -0.93 -7.23 8.38
N THR A 77 -1.95 -8.05 8.60
CA THR A 77 -1.97 -9.43 8.09
C THR A 77 -3.40 -9.74 7.66
N GLY A 78 -3.58 -10.05 6.38
CA GLY A 78 -4.85 -10.48 5.80
C GLY A 78 -4.73 -11.93 5.36
N GLY A 79 -5.77 -12.73 5.59
CA GLY A 79 -5.80 -14.13 5.15
C GLY A 79 -5.96 -14.29 3.63
N GLN A 80 -6.54 -13.28 2.97
CA GLN A 80 -6.80 -13.29 1.52
C GLN A 80 -6.26 -12.03 0.84
N GLU A 81 -6.54 -10.85 1.40
CA GLU A 81 -6.19 -9.58 0.78
C GLU A 81 -5.89 -8.50 1.83
N ILE A 82 -5.00 -7.57 1.47
CA ILE A 82 -4.89 -6.24 2.05
C ILE A 82 -4.96 -5.26 0.88
N ALA A 83 -6.07 -4.52 0.75
CA ALA A 83 -6.26 -3.54 -0.31
C ALA A 83 -6.02 -2.11 0.22
N LEU A 84 -5.33 -1.29 -0.56
CA LEU A 84 -5.10 0.13 -0.29
C LEU A 84 -5.55 0.96 -1.49
N ASP A 85 -6.82 1.36 -1.48
CA ASP A 85 -7.38 2.26 -2.49
C ASP A 85 -7.29 3.71 -1.99
N SER A 86 -6.59 4.56 -2.73
CA SER A 86 -6.34 5.94 -2.33
C SER A 86 -6.01 6.81 -3.53
N ARG A 87 -6.32 8.11 -3.43
CA ARG A 87 -5.84 9.10 -4.40
C ARG A 87 -4.31 9.23 -4.37
N GLN A 88 -3.68 9.03 -3.22
CA GLN A 88 -2.24 9.07 -3.03
C GLN A 88 -1.82 8.07 -1.95
N CYS A 89 -0.82 7.26 -2.25
CA CYS A 89 -0.19 6.33 -1.32
C CYS A 89 1.32 6.60 -1.30
N ASN A 90 1.85 7.01 -0.15
CA ASN A 90 3.28 7.24 0.03
C ASN A 90 3.87 6.14 0.92
N LEU A 91 4.88 5.45 0.41
CA LEU A 91 5.65 4.47 1.18
C LEU A 91 7.09 4.97 1.27
N SER A 92 7.59 5.15 2.48
CA SER A 92 8.96 5.59 2.71
C SER A 92 9.56 4.79 3.86
N ALA A 93 10.80 4.36 3.68
CA ALA A 93 11.55 3.64 4.69
C ALA A 93 13.01 4.12 4.66
N THR A 94 13.57 4.40 5.84
CA THR A 94 14.93 4.93 5.97
C THR A 94 16.01 3.87 5.72
N VAL A 95 15.74 2.63 6.14
CA VAL A 95 16.72 1.54 6.09
C VAL A 95 16.47 0.63 4.89
N ALA A 96 15.26 0.09 4.77
CA ALA A 96 14.90 -0.84 3.69
C ALA A 96 13.40 -0.84 3.41
N LEU A 97 13.05 -1.02 2.14
CA LEU A 97 11.70 -1.30 1.67
C LEU A 97 11.76 -2.56 0.79
N SER A 98 11.07 -3.63 1.20
CA SER A 98 11.01 -4.90 0.47
C SER A 98 9.57 -5.22 0.07
N LEU A 99 9.37 -5.58 -1.20
CA LEU A 99 8.09 -6.02 -1.75
C LEU A 99 8.32 -7.36 -2.44
N ASN A 100 7.70 -8.42 -1.91
CA ASN A 100 7.92 -9.79 -2.36
C ASN A 100 6.57 -10.42 -2.71
N SER A 101 6.54 -11.23 -3.76
CA SER A 101 5.40 -12.06 -4.15
C SER A 101 5.94 -13.39 -4.66
N ASP A 102 5.37 -14.50 -4.17
CA ASP A 102 5.77 -15.85 -4.58
C ASP A 102 5.13 -16.28 -5.91
N GLN A 103 4.26 -15.43 -6.47
CA GLN A 103 3.55 -15.70 -7.71
C GLN A 103 3.82 -14.57 -8.70
N SER A 104 2.98 -13.53 -8.72
CA SER A 104 3.08 -12.42 -9.64
C SER A 104 3.22 -11.08 -8.92
N PHE A 105 4.00 -10.17 -9.51
CA PHE A 105 4.10 -8.78 -9.07
C PHE A 105 3.98 -7.86 -10.27
N ALA A 106 3.03 -6.91 -10.23
CA ALA A 106 2.76 -5.99 -11.32
C ALA A 106 2.78 -4.54 -10.83
N VAL A 107 3.45 -3.67 -11.59
CA VAL A 107 3.46 -2.22 -11.38
C VAL A 107 2.97 -1.57 -12.66
N LYS A 108 1.91 -0.75 -12.56
CA LYS A 108 1.29 -0.09 -13.71
C LYS A 108 1.09 1.39 -13.41
N ALA A 109 1.56 2.23 -14.31
CA ALA A 109 1.29 3.67 -14.32
C ALA A 109 0.66 4.05 -15.66
N LEU A 110 -0.32 4.95 -15.64
CA LEU A 110 -1.01 5.41 -16.87
C LEU A 110 -0.27 6.55 -17.57
N LYS A 111 0.58 7.28 -16.84
CA LYS A 111 1.40 8.37 -17.39
C LYS A 111 2.86 7.97 -17.32
N ASP A 112 3.49 8.16 -16.16
CA ASP A 112 4.92 7.98 -16.00
C ASP A 112 5.24 6.98 -14.88
N LEU A 113 6.25 6.15 -15.12
CA LEU A 113 6.93 5.34 -14.12
C LEU A 113 8.40 5.76 -14.08
N THR A 114 8.87 6.19 -12.91
CA THR A 114 10.28 6.57 -12.69
C THR A 114 10.93 5.60 -11.72
N ILE A 115 12.09 5.06 -12.09
CA ILE A 115 12.93 4.22 -11.23
C ILE A 115 14.30 4.89 -11.14
N GLN A 116 14.68 5.34 -9.94
CA GLN A 116 15.96 5.99 -9.69
C GLN A 116 16.71 5.27 -8.58
N THR A 117 18.01 5.04 -8.79
CA THR A 117 18.92 4.48 -7.79
C THR A 117 20.14 5.38 -7.66
N GLY A 118 20.63 5.55 -6.43
CA GLY A 118 21.88 6.28 -6.18
C GLY A 118 23.14 5.46 -6.43
N LYS A 119 23.03 4.13 -6.58
CA LYS A 119 24.18 3.23 -6.77
C LYS A 119 23.95 2.23 -7.90
N LYS A 120 23.21 1.14 -7.63
CA LYS A 120 23.02 0.02 -8.58
C LYS A 120 21.53 -0.26 -8.79
N LEU A 121 21.17 -0.60 -10.03
CA LEU A 121 19.92 -1.25 -10.39
C LEU A 121 20.26 -2.64 -10.91
N THR A 122 19.64 -3.67 -10.36
CA THR A 122 19.76 -5.06 -10.80
C THR A 122 18.40 -5.53 -11.29
N ILE A 123 18.36 -6.15 -12.47
CA ILE A 123 17.18 -6.82 -13.02
C ILE A 123 17.63 -8.24 -13.34
N GLU A 124 17.04 -9.22 -12.67
CA GLU A 124 17.35 -10.64 -12.83
C GLU A 124 16.05 -11.38 -13.13
N ALA A 125 16.07 -12.19 -14.18
CA ALA A 125 14.93 -13.01 -14.59
C ALA A 125 15.44 -14.40 -15.00
N ALA A 126 14.67 -15.43 -14.66
CA ALA A 126 15.05 -16.82 -14.94
C ALA A 126 14.83 -17.22 -16.41
N ASP A 127 13.88 -16.58 -17.11
CA ASP A 127 13.50 -16.97 -18.47
C ASP A 127 13.81 -15.88 -19.50
N ALA A 128 13.30 -14.66 -19.28
CA ALA A 128 13.55 -13.54 -20.17
C ALA A 128 13.37 -12.17 -19.50
N VAL A 129 14.01 -11.15 -20.06
CA VAL A 129 13.76 -9.73 -19.81
C VAL A 129 13.40 -9.07 -21.14
N ALA A 130 12.30 -8.32 -21.17
CA ALA A 130 11.89 -7.56 -22.36
C ALA A 130 11.56 -6.10 -21.98
N ILE A 131 12.12 -5.16 -22.73
CA ILE A 131 11.83 -3.72 -22.61
C ILE A 131 11.28 -3.28 -23.96
N LYS A 132 10.02 -2.83 -23.99
CA LYS A 132 9.29 -2.55 -25.23
C LYS A 132 8.71 -1.13 -25.23
N THR A 133 8.81 -0.46 -26.37
CA THR A 133 8.22 0.87 -26.60
C THR A 133 7.70 0.95 -28.03
N GLY A 134 6.38 0.92 -28.21
CA GLY A 134 5.77 0.88 -29.55
C GLY A 134 6.32 -0.32 -30.35
N GLY A 135 6.94 -0.06 -31.49
CA GLY A 135 7.58 -1.08 -32.34
C GLY A 135 9.06 -1.34 -32.06
N ALA A 136 9.65 -0.76 -31.00
CA ALA A 136 11.04 -1.00 -30.61
C ALA A 136 11.11 -1.94 -29.39
N SER A 137 12.18 -2.75 -29.31
CA SER A 137 12.40 -3.71 -28.23
C SER A 137 13.87 -3.94 -27.89
N LEU A 138 14.11 -4.29 -26.63
CA LEU A 138 15.32 -4.95 -26.17
C LEU A 138 14.90 -6.21 -25.42
N GLU A 139 15.32 -7.38 -25.90
CA GLU A 139 15.00 -8.68 -25.30
C GLU A 139 16.27 -9.45 -24.94
N MET A 140 16.28 -10.07 -23.76
CA MET A 140 17.34 -10.97 -23.28
C MET A 140 16.70 -12.27 -22.83
N LYS A 141 17.24 -13.41 -23.26
CA LYS A 141 16.67 -14.75 -23.00
C LYS A 141 17.63 -15.62 -22.20
N LYS A 142 17.12 -16.66 -21.54
CA LYS A 142 17.91 -17.60 -20.73
C LYS A 142 18.97 -18.38 -21.51
N ASP A 143 18.83 -18.49 -22.83
CA ASP A 143 19.80 -19.13 -23.72
C ASP A 143 20.99 -18.20 -24.07
N GLY A 144 20.98 -16.95 -23.59
CA GLY A 144 22.01 -15.95 -23.85
C GLY A 144 21.76 -15.10 -25.09
N THR A 145 20.68 -15.35 -25.84
CA THR A 145 20.27 -14.49 -26.96
C THR A 145 19.91 -13.10 -26.46
N VAL A 146 20.41 -12.08 -27.15
CA VAL A 146 20.09 -10.66 -26.91
C VAL A 146 19.69 -10.01 -28.23
N ASP A 147 18.45 -9.53 -28.30
CA ASP A 147 17.86 -8.90 -29.48
C ASP A 147 17.62 -7.41 -29.20
N LEU A 148 18.08 -6.54 -30.11
CA LEU A 148 17.82 -5.09 -30.08
C LEU A 148 17.20 -4.67 -31.41
N GLU A 149 15.93 -4.28 -31.39
CA GLU A 149 15.15 -3.97 -32.59
C GLU A 149 14.55 -2.56 -32.53
N GLY A 150 14.53 -1.90 -33.69
CA GLY A 150 13.90 -0.60 -33.88
C GLY A 150 14.01 -0.12 -35.32
N ARG A 151 13.15 0.83 -35.71
CA ARG A 151 13.20 1.42 -37.07
C ARG A 151 14.53 2.13 -37.33
N ASP A 152 14.96 2.94 -36.37
CA ASP A 152 16.21 3.70 -36.40
C ASP A 152 17.00 3.37 -35.12
N VAL A 153 18.20 2.80 -35.25
CA VAL A 153 19.09 2.50 -34.12
C VAL A 153 20.40 3.27 -34.29
N SER A 154 20.68 4.20 -33.38
CA SER A 154 21.90 5.00 -33.39
C SER A 154 22.84 4.57 -32.26
N LEU A 155 24.03 4.09 -32.62
CA LEU A 155 25.09 3.73 -31.68
C LEU A 155 26.19 4.78 -31.78
N LYS A 156 26.37 5.57 -30.71
CA LYS A 156 27.41 6.62 -30.63
C LYS A 156 28.35 6.29 -29.47
N ALA A 157 29.65 6.22 -29.76
CA ALA A 157 30.69 6.03 -28.75
C ALA A 157 31.74 7.13 -28.89
N SER A 158 32.20 7.67 -27.75
CA SER A 158 33.19 8.76 -27.72
C SER A 158 34.63 8.29 -27.95
N SER A 159 34.93 7.00 -27.73
CA SER A 159 36.28 6.47 -27.87
C SER A 159 36.37 5.29 -28.82
N LYS A 160 35.69 4.17 -28.54
CA LYS A 160 35.76 2.97 -29.39
C LYS A 160 34.50 2.12 -29.28
N ILE A 161 34.19 1.40 -30.34
CA ILE A 161 33.23 0.29 -30.35
C ILE A 161 34.02 -0.97 -30.72
N ASN A 162 33.97 -2.01 -29.89
CA ASN A 162 34.63 -3.28 -30.15
C ASN A 162 33.58 -4.36 -30.41
N VAL A 163 33.64 -5.00 -31.58
CA VAL A 163 32.77 -6.13 -31.94
C VAL A 163 33.66 -7.32 -32.24
N LYS A 164 33.48 -8.43 -31.50
CA LYS A 164 34.23 -9.67 -31.65
C LYS A 164 33.26 -10.85 -31.58
N ALA A 165 33.41 -11.80 -32.48
CA ALA A 165 32.71 -13.08 -32.45
C ALA A 165 33.74 -14.22 -32.58
N SER A 166 33.44 -15.37 -31.97
CA SER A 166 34.22 -16.61 -32.15
C SER A 166 33.95 -17.27 -33.51
N ALA A 167 32.83 -16.89 -34.15
CA ALA A 167 32.44 -17.29 -35.48
C ALA A 167 32.17 -16.02 -36.32
N ASP A 168 31.15 -16.03 -37.17
CA ASP A 168 30.90 -14.96 -38.12
C ASP A 168 30.31 -13.70 -37.48
N VAL A 169 30.72 -12.55 -38.03
CA VAL A 169 30.02 -11.27 -37.87
C VAL A 169 29.32 -10.96 -39.19
N VAL A 170 28.00 -11.01 -39.20
CA VAL A 170 27.18 -10.74 -40.40
C VAL A 170 26.62 -9.33 -40.34
N ILE A 171 27.01 -8.48 -41.29
CA ILE A 171 26.51 -7.11 -41.43
C ILE A 171 25.79 -7.00 -42.77
N LYS A 172 24.48 -6.71 -42.74
CA LYS A 172 23.64 -6.53 -43.92
C LYS A 172 23.04 -5.13 -43.94
N GLY A 173 23.05 -4.51 -45.11
CA GLY A 173 22.40 -3.23 -45.36
C GLY A 173 22.42 -2.94 -46.86
N SER A 174 21.47 -2.14 -47.33
CA SER A 174 21.47 -1.67 -48.73
C SER A 174 22.70 -0.82 -49.05
N LYS A 175 23.32 -0.21 -48.04
CA LYS A 175 24.59 0.53 -48.12
C LYS A 175 25.32 0.49 -46.78
N ILE A 176 26.59 0.11 -46.81
CA ILE A 176 27.50 0.17 -45.66
C ILE A 176 28.59 1.19 -46.01
N ARG A 177 28.84 2.15 -45.10
CA ARG A 177 29.91 3.15 -45.24
C ARG A 177 30.91 2.94 -44.10
N GLN A 178 32.17 2.74 -44.46
CA GLN A 178 33.29 2.55 -43.55
C GLN A 178 34.38 3.55 -43.94
N ASN A 179 34.88 4.33 -42.99
CA ASN A 179 35.97 5.29 -43.17
C ASN A 179 36.91 5.20 -41.96
#